data_AF-A0A5S3PCI4-F1
#
_entry.id   AF-A0A5S3PCI4-F1
#
_cell.length_a   1.000
_cell.length_b   1.000
_cell.length_c   1.000
_cell.angle_alpha   90.00
_cell.angle_beta   90.00
_cell.angle_gamma   90.00
#
_symmetry.space_group_name_H-M   'P 1'
#
loop_
_entity.id
_entity.type
_entity.pdbx_description
1 polymer ?
#
loop_
_entity_poly.entity_id
_entity_poly.type
_entity_poly.pdbx_seq_one_letter_code
_entity_poly.pdbx_strand_id
1 'polypeptide(L)'
;MRRGIVRGDGTAGLTLLELVVAIAVLSIGTLAALRAMDQSRLVLGGATPRLMAQLVAQNRAEELRLFGPAAGGLPDRVVMGLQSYRVTHLRRDTAAGLVEVQIVVRADTGPGATLVTVLPPQGSGR
;
A
#
# COMPACT_ATOMS: atom_id res chain seq x y z
N MET A 1 63.88 -5.39 22.93
CA MET A 1 63.83 -6.65 22.15
C MET A 1 62.39 -6.91 21.75
N ARG A 2 62.06 -6.77 20.45
CA ARG A 2 60.71 -6.95 19.91
C ARG A 2 60.48 -8.45 19.63
N ARG A 3 59.49 -9.08 20.26
CA ARG A 3 59.12 -10.47 19.99
C ARG A 3 58.03 -10.47 18.92
N GLY A 4 58.41 -10.92 17.72
CA GLY A 4 57.54 -10.97 16.55
C GLY A 4 56.40 -11.97 16.72
N ILE A 5 55.20 -11.56 16.27
CA ILE A 5 54.09 -12.47 16.04
C ILE A 5 54.54 -13.36 14.87
N VAL A 6 54.76 -14.64 15.15
CA VAL A 6 55.05 -15.65 14.13
C VAL A 6 53.80 -15.80 13.27
N ARG A 7 53.87 -15.34 12.02
CA ARG A 7 52.93 -15.74 10.97
C ARG A 7 53.20 -17.20 10.65
N GLY A 8 52.26 -18.07 10.99
CA GLY A 8 52.22 -19.42 10.46
C GLY A 8 51.63 -19.36 9.06
N ASP A 9 52.51 -19.41 8.05
CA ASP A 9 52.13 -19.82 6.69
C ASP A 9 51.86 -21.33 6.73
N GLY A 10 50.58 -21.69 6.80
CA GLY A 10 50.11 -23.05 6.66
C GLY A 10 48.87 -23.03 5.80
N THR A 11 48.90 -23.75 4.68
CA THR A 11 47.70 -24.21 3.96
C THR A 11 46.89 -25.10 4.90
N ALA A 12 46.19 -24.49 5.87
CA ALA A 12 45.33 -25.17 6.81
C ALA A 12 44.03 -25.57 6.11
N GLY A 13 43.72 -26.87 6.13
CA GLY A 13 42.43 -27.37 5.64
C GLY A 13 41.29 -26.87 6.51
N LEU A 14 40.15 -26.56 5.89
CA LEU A 14 38.93 -26.11 6.56
C LEU A 14 38.34 -27.26 7.38
N THR A 15 38.08 -27.04 8.67
CA THR A 15 37.42 -28.06 9.50
C THR A 15 35.93 -28.16 9.17
N LEU A 16 35.31 -29.32 9.44
CA LEU A 16 33.85 -29.49 9.28
C LEU A 16 33.08 -28.46 10.11
N LEU A 17 33.55 -28.18 11.33
CA LEU A 17 32.92 -27.19 12.21
C LEU A 17 33.02 -25.78 11.63
N GLU A 18 34.19 -25.37 11.11
CA GLU A 18 34.33 -24.07 10.44
C GLU A 18 33.44 -23.93 9.22
N LEU A 19 33.31 -24.99 8.41
CA LEU A 19 32.41 -24.96 7.26
C LEU A 19 30.95 -24.78 7.70
N VAL A 20 30.52 -25.53 8.74
CA VAL A 20 29.17 -25.41 9.29
C VAL A 20 28.93 -24.01 9.85
N VAL A 21 29.88 -23.46 10.61
CA VAL A 21 29.77 -22.11 11.18
C VAL A 21 29.77 -21.05 10.08
N ALA A 22 30.63 -21.17 9.07
CA ALA A 22 30.71 -20.26 7.94
C ALA A 22 29.40 -20.23 7.15
N ILE A 23 28.83 -21.41 6.85
CA ILE A 23 27.53 -21.52 6.18
C ILE A 23 26.43 -20.94 7.06
N ALA A 24 26.40 -21.23 8.37
CA ALA A 24 25.40 -20.69 9.28
C ALA A 24 25.41 -19.15 9.29
N VAL A 25 26.59 -18.54 9.41
CA VAL A 25 26.75 -17.07 9.39
C VAL A 25 26.33 -16.51 8.03
N LEU A 26 26.77 -17.14 6.92
CA LEU A 26 26.39 -16.72 5.58
C LEU A 26 24.87 -16.79 5.36
N SER A 27 24.23 -17.87 5.81
CA SER A 27 22.78 -18.10 5.72
C SER A 27 21.99 -17.08 6.55
N ILE A 28 22.44 -16.77 7.77
CA ILE A 28 21.82 -15.72 8.59
C ILE A 28 21.97 -14.36 7.91
N GLY A 29 23.15 -14.04 7.39
CA GLY A 29 23.39 -12.79 6.67
C GLY A 29 22.52 -12.64 5.41
N THR A 30 22.40 -13.70 4.61
CA THR A 30 21.51 -13.70 3.43
C THR A 30 20.05 -13.59 3.81
N LEU A 31 19.59 -14.29 4.85
CA LEU A 31 18.22 -14.16 5.34
C LEU A 31 17.92 -12.74 5.84
N ALA A 32 18.85 -12.13 6.59
CA ALA A 32 18.71 -10.76 7.07
C ALA A 32 18.64 -9.76 5.91
N ALA A 33 19.49 -9.91 4.89
CA ALA A 33 19.44 -9.09 3.68
C ALA A 33 18.10 -9.23 2.93
N LEU A 34 17.62 -10.46 2.73
CA LEU A 34 16.32 -10.72 2.08
C LEU A 34 15.17 -10.08 2.87
N ARG A 35 15.16 -10.24 4.19
CA ARG A 35 14.14 -9.62 5.07
C ARG A 35 14.16 -8.09 5.00
N ALA A 36 15.34 -7.48 4.95
CA ALA A 36 15.46 -6.02 4.81
C ALA A 36 14.93 -5.52 3.45
N MET A 37 15.18 -6.28 2.38
CA MET A 37 14.64 -5.97 1.05
C MET A 37 13.11 -6.08 1.02
N ASP A 38 12.54 -7.12 1.63
CA ASP A 38 11.09 -7.31 1.71
C ASP A 38 10.41 -6.21 2.54
N GLN A 39 11.01 -5.80 3.65
CA GLN A 39 10.49 -4.69 4.45
C GLN A 39 10.47 -3.38 3.65
N SER A 40 11.51 -3.14 2.84
CA SER A 40 11.60 -1.96 1.98
C SER A 40 10.52 -1.98 0.89
N ARG A 41 10.24 -3.15 0.30
CA ARG A 41 9.15 -3.35 -0.65
C ARG A 41 7.77 -3.15 -0.02
N LEU A 42 7.55 -3.59 1.21
CA LEU A 42 6.28 -3.38 1.91
C LEU A 42 6.04 -1.89 2.22
N VAL A 43 7.09 -1.18 2.64
CA VAL A 43 7.00 0.26 2.96
C VAL A 43 6.80 1.10 1.70
N LEU A 44 7.55 0.84 0.62
CA LEU A 44 7.43 1.57 -0.65
C LEU A 44 6.19 1.13 -1.46
N GLY A 45 5.87 -0.16 -1.45
CA GLY A 45 4.78 -0.76 -2.23
C GLY A 45 3.39 -0.51 -1.67
N GLY A 46 3.25 -0.08 -0.42
CA GLY A 46 1.94 0.25 0.17
C GLY A 46 1.48 1.69 -0.06
N ALA A 47 2.41 2.63 -0.29
CA ALA A 47 2.08 4.05 -0.41
C ALA A 47 1.35 4.36 -1.73
N THR A 48 1.90 3.91 -2.86
CA THR A 48 1.32 4.18 -4.19
C THR A 48 -0.09 3.60 -4.35
N PRO A 49 -0.38 2.33 -4.00
CA PRO A 49 -1.75 1.80 -4.11
C PRO A 49 -2.75 2.51 -3.20
N ARG A 50 -2.32 2.95 -1.99
CA ARG A 50 -3.16 3.78 -1.12
C ARG A 50 -3.52 5.12 -1.77
N LEU A 51 -2.54 5.79 -2.37
CA LEU A 51 -2.77 7.05 -3.09
C LEU A 51 -3.72 6.86 -4.27
N MET A 52 -3.57 5.77 -5.03
CA MET A 52 -4.47 5.46 -6.15
C MET A 52 -5.90 5.21 -5.67
N ALA A 53 -6.10 4.44 -4.61
CA ALA A 53 -7.43 4.24 -4.02
C ALA A 53 -8.06 5.58 -3.57
N GLN A 54 -7.25 6.49 -3.04
CA GLN A 54 -7.70 7.81 -2.60
C GLN A 54 -8.05 8.73 -3.77
N LEU A 55 -7.30 8.68 -4.87
CA LEU A 55 -7.65 9.37 -6.12
C LEU A 55 -8.97 8.86 -6.69
N VAL A 56 -9.20 7.54 -6.71
CA VAL A 56 -10.50 6.98 -7.12
C VAL A 56 -11.63 7.51 -6.24
N ALA A 57 -11.42 7.59 -4.92
CA ALA A 57 -12.44 8.12 -4.01
C ALA A 57 -12.72 9.62 -4.26
N GLN A 58 -11.68 10.42 -4.51
CA GLN A 58 -11.81 11.84 -4.85
C GLN A 58 -12.52 12.04 -6.19
N ASN A 59 -12.16 11.28 -7.23
CA ASN A 59 -12.83 11.33 -8.52
C ASN A 59 -14.31 10.99 -8.38
N ARG A 60 -14.65 9.97 -7.58
CA ARG A 60 -16.05 9.65 -7.29
C ARG A 60 -16.77 10.78 -6.55
N ALA A 61 -16.08 11.49 -5.65
CA ALA A 61 -16.68 12.65 -4.98
C ALA A 61 -16.99 13.77 -5.98
N GLU A 62 -16.08 14.04 -6.93
CA GLU A 62 -16.30 15.03 -7.98
C GLU A 62 -17.39 14.62 -8.98
N GLU A 63 -17.44 13.34 -9.38
CA GLU A 63 -18.54 12.80 -10.18
C GLU A 63 -19.90 13.03 -9.49
N LEU A 64 -19.99 12.76 -8.18
CA LEU A 64 -21.22 13.00 -7.41
C LEU A 64 -21.53 14.49 -7.21
N ARG A 65 -20.52 15.36 -7.23
CA ARG A 65 -20.73 16.83 -7.24
C ARG A 65 -21.30 17.30 -8.58
N LEU A 66 -20.83 16.74 -9.69
CA LEU A 66 -21.26 17.09 -11.03
C LEU A 66 -22.66 16.55 -11.37
N PHE A 67 -22.90 15.27 -11.07
CA PHE A 67 -24.16 14.59 -11.43
C PHE A 67 -25.20 14.58 -10.31
N GLY A 68 -24.81 15.04 -9.12
CA GLY A 68 -25.67 15.11 -7.94
C GLY A 68 -25.71 13.81 -7.11
N PRO A 69 -26.22 13.88 -5.86
CA PRO A 69 -26.14 12.78 -4.91
C PRO A 69 -26.93 11.50 -5.23
N ALA A 70 -27.79 11.47 -6.25
CA ALA A 70 -28.36 10.23 -6.78
C ALA A 70 -28.06 10.06 -8.27
N ALA A 71 -26.84 10.40 -8.68
CA ALA A 71 -26.29 10.03 -9.97
C ALA A 71 -26.43 8.51 -10.18
N GLY A 72 -27.55 8.10 -10.77
CA GLY A 72 -27.78 6.74 -11.22
C GLY A 72 -26.87 6.47 -12.41
N GLY A 73 -26.24 5.30 -12.44
CA GLY A 73 -25.42 4.88 -13.59
C GLY A 73 -23.92 5.11 -13.46
N LEU A 74 -23.42 5.62 -12.32
CA LEU A 74 -21.97 5.56 -12.07
C LEU A 74 -21.53 4.09 -11.88
N PRO A 75 -20.45 3.64 -12.54
CA PRO A 75 -20.00 2.26 -12.43
C PRO A 75 -19.55 1.95 -11.00
N ASP A 76 -19.86 0.73 -10.54
CA ASP A 76 -19.41 0.22 -9.23
C ASP A 76 -17.96 -0.29 -9.28
N ARG A 77 -17.36 -0.34 -10.47
CA ARG A 77 -15.98 -0.76 -10.70
C ARG A 77 -15.24 0.24 -11.58
N VAL A 78 -14.07 0.67 -11.13
CA VAL A 78 -13.20 1.63 -11.81
C VAL A 78 -11.81 1.02 -11.95
N VAL A 79 -11.18 1.20 -13.12
CA VAL A 79 -9.77 0.84 -13.32
C VAL A 79 -8.93 2.10 -13.21
N MET A 80 -7.89 2.06 -12.37
CA MET A 80 -6.94 3.17 -12.21
C MET A 80 -5.52 2.63 -12.12
N GLY A 81 -4.66 3.07 -13.04
CA GLY A 81 -3.34 2.46 -13.24
C GLY A 81 -3.48 1.00 -13.70
N LEU A 82 -2.79 0.10 -13.01
CA LEU A 82 -2.81 -1.35 -13.30
C LEU A 82 -3.81 -2.12 -12.43
N GLN A 83 -4.67 -1.44 -11.67
CA GLN A 83 -5.54 -2.06 -10.67
C GLN A 83 -7.00 -1.69 -10.85
N SER A 84 -7.89 -2.62 -10.50
CA SER A 84 -9.33 -2.39 -10.46
C SER A 84 -9.81 -2.21 -9.02
N TYR A 85 -10.77 -1.31 -8.86
CA TYR A 85 -11.35 -0.90 -7.60
C TYR A 85 -12.85 -1.03 -7.65
N ARG A 86 -13.43 -1.63 -6.62
CA ARG A 86 -14.87 -1.58 -6.35
C ARG A 86 -15.18 -0.33 -5.55
N VAL A 87 -16.18 0.43 -6.00
CA VAL A 87 -16.61 1.68 -5.39
C VAL A 87 -18.05 1.54 -4.92
N THR A 88 -18.30 1.84 -3.66
CA THR A 88 -19.63 1.84 -3.05
C THR A 88 -19.88 3.17 -2.37
N HIS A 89 -21.13 3.63 -2.37
CA HIS A 89 -21.54 4.84 -1.68
C HIS A 89 -22.63 4.54 -0.66
N LEU A 90 -22.55 5.20 0.49
CA LEU A 90 -23.62 5.22 1.49
C LEU A 90 -24.04 6.66 1.64
N ARG A 91 -25.33 6.92 1.41
CA ARG A 91 -25.93 8.24 1.48
C ARG A 91 -26.67 8.41 2.81
N ARG A 92 -26.52 9.58 3.42
CA ARG A 92 -27.32 10.00 4.57
C ARG A 92 -27.75 11.46 4.38
N ASP A 93 -29.04 11.72 4.54
CA ASP A 93 -29.53 13.10 4.59
C ASP A 93 -29.18 13.71 5.95
N THR A 94 -28.74 14.97 5.92
CA THR A 94 -28.32 15.73 7.12
C THR A 94 -29.44 16.65 7.58
N ALA A 95 -29.43 17.04 8.86
CA ALA A 95 -30.41 17.98 9.42
C ALA A 95 -30.37 19.38 8.74
N ALA A 96 -29.25 19.74 8.11
CA ALA A 96 -29.09 21.01 7.39
C ALA A 96 -29.63 20.97 5.95
N GLY A 97 -30.31 19.90 5.55
CA GLY A 97 -30.80 19.72 4.18
C GLY A 97 -29.72 19.36 3.16
N LEU A 98 -28.48 19.13 3.61
CA LEU A 98 -27.38 18.62 2.79
C LEU A 98 -27.40 17.09 2.77
N VAL A 99 -26.66 16.50 1.84
CA VAL A 99 -26.49 15.07 1.70
C VAL A 99 -25.05 14.68 2.01
N GLU A 100 -24.84 13.89 3.05
CA GLU A 100 -23.55 13.24 3.31
C GLU A 100 -23.46 11.97 2.46
N VAL A 101 -22.32 11.80 1.79
CA VAL A 101 -22.00 10.58 1.04
C VAL A 101 -20.66 10.05 1.51
N GLN A 102 -20.69 8.84 2.08
CA GLN A 102 -19.50 8.05 2.38
C GLN A 102 -19.16 7.20 1.16
N ILE A 103 -18.00 7.44 0.57
CA ILE A 103 -17.46 6.72 -0.57
C ILE A 103 -16.43 5.71 -0.05
N VAL A 104 -16.66 4.43 -0.29
CA VAL A 104 -15.74 3.35 0.07
C VAL A 104 -15.19 2.73 -1.19
N VAL A 105 -13.87 2.78 -1.34
CA VAL A 105 -13.10 2.23 -2.45
C VAL A 105 -12.30 1.04 -1.96
N ARG A 106 -12.47 -0.11 -2.59
CA ARG A 106 -11.73 -1.35 -2.29
C ARG A 106 -10.98 -1.81 -3.52
N ALA A 107 -9.66 -1.93 -3.42
CA ALA A 107 -8.86 -2.62 -4.43
C ALA A 107 -9.20 -4.12 -4.42
N ASP A 108 -9.11 -4.79 -5.57
CA ASP A 108 -9.21 -6.25 -5.61
C ASP A 108 -8.07 -6.92 -4.83
N THR A 109 -6.89 -6.29 -4.79
CA THR A 109 -5.68 -6.79 -4.11
C THR A 109 -4.92 -5.67 -3.40
N GLY A 110 -5.04 -5.56 -2.09
CA GLY A 110 -4.29 -4.58 -1.29
C GLY A 110 -5.16 -3.46 -0.74
N PRO A 111 -4.61 -2.25 -0.53
CA PRO A 111 -5.26 -1.23 0.28
C PRO A 111 -6.45 -0.56 -0.43
N GLY A 112 -7.44 -0.15 0.36
CA GLY A 112 -8.57 0.67 -0.08
C GLY A 112 -8.52 2.09 0.50
N ALA A 113 -9.54 2.87 0.20
CA ALA A 113 -9.73 4.22 0.74
C ALA A 113 -11.18 4.46 1.14
N THR A 114 -11.41 5.39 2.06
CA THR A 114 -12.74 5.89 2.40
C THR A 114 -12.69 7.40 2.45
N LEU A 115 -13.68 8.05 1.83
CA LEU A 115 -13.82 9.49 1.79
C LEU A 115 -15.26 9.84 2.13
N VAL A 116 -15.47 10.80 3.03
CA VAL A 116 -16.79 11.37 3.30
C VAL A 116 -16.84 12.75 2.67
N THR A 117 -17.89 13.01 1.90
CA THR A 117 -18.15 14.31 1.28
C THR A 117 -19.57 14.75 1.57
N VAL A 118 -19.80 16.05 1.61
CA VAL A 118 -21.12 16.66 1.79
C VAL A 118 -21.50 17.37 0.50
N LEU A 119 -22.70 17.09 0.01
CA LEU A 119 -23.25 17.58 -1.25
C LEU A 119 -24.53 18.38 -1.00
N PRO A 120 -24.84 19.37 -1.85
CA PRO A 120 -26.16 19.99 -1.81
C PRO A 120 -27.26 18.96 -2.13
N PRO A 121 -28.50 19.17 -1.65
CA PRO A 121 -29.62 18.31 -2.01
C PRO A 121 -29.86 18.37 -3.51
N GLN A 122 -30.38 17.27 -4.07
CA GLN A 122 -30.71 17.22 -5.50
C GLN A 122 -31.77 18.28 -5.83
N GLY A 123 -31.42 19.24 -6.69
CA GLY A 123 -32.37 20.23 -7.21
C GLY A 123 -31.93 21.69 -7.22
N SER A 124 -30.70 22.06 -6.85
CA SER A 124 -30.27 23.48 -6.86
C SER A 124 -29.59 23.95 -8.16
N GLY A 125 -29.60 23.13 -9.22
CA GLY A 125 -29.07 23.49 -10.53
C GLY A 125 -30.20 23.86 -11.49
N ARG A 126 -30.64 25.12 -11.46
CA ARG A 126 -31.34 25.79 -12.55
C ARG A 126 -30.69 27.13 -12.81
#